data_AF-A0A814E4B6-F1
#
_entry.id   AF-A0A814E4B6-F1
#
_cell.length_a   1.000
_cell.length_b   1.000
_cell.length_c   1.000
_cell.angle_alpha   90.00
_cell.angle_beta   90.00
_cell.angle_gamma   90.00
#
_symmetry.space_group_name_H-M   'P 1'
#
loop_
_entity.id
_entity.type
_entity.pdbx_description
1 polymer ?
#
loop_
_entity_poly.entity_id
_entity_poly.type
_entity_poly.pdbx_seq_one_letter_code
_entity_poly.pdbx_strand_id
1 'polypeptide(L)'
;MFIWFILAAIHTQLTADEYQSFFNLSDLGQQFSAVNQQALLLSNINANSISTCRQACHANIYCRIYDYDGLTKQCRLFEGDVSTMGIISASASPLSTVGQIQLNKGLFASSGLSCSFCANSRYLTCVNSTCQCLGRTYFDGSMCCSQKLLGTQCISETDCRNDLNLTCLPRKQCGREYSEGNSTQFDCTMSFLFSLYVLAISLQSGITVAGSSNGSSGSTNNALLSPFGIAIGNDDTLWISDAGNSRVMRVSGGSLNGTIIAGTGIAGSGSTQLNFPSHLFVDNASNIYISDTLNGRVMLWLNGSSSGFSVTGTTRIAGRTIGLAVDSQKNVYVAETDNHRVTKWTPNATIGIVVAGTSTVGTDNQHLAYPFGLYLDELHSYLYVADYGNNRIQRFMLGGSLNGTTVAGGSGQGSNDSQLYFPQAVCVSKNTGAIYVADTYNNRIVRWSSGATKGVTLAGVPGTSATLLSGPGHVALSRNETYLYVADLNNNRIQRFELI
;
A
#
# COMPACT_ATOMS: atom_id res chain seq x y z
N MET A 1 -69.38 -4.16 25.30
CA MET A 1 -69.11 -3.18 26.38
C MET A 1 -67.71 -3.48 26.89
N PHE A 2 -66.86 -2.46 26.91
CA PHE A 2 -65.47 -2.41 27.41
C PHE A 2 -64.30 -2.87 26.51
N ILE A 3 -63.27 -2.03 26.59
CA ILE A 3 -62.10 -1.74 25.75
C ILE A 3 -60.84 -1.84 26.66
N TRP A 4 -59.64 -1.96 26.07
CA TRP A 4 -58.25 -1.72 26.57
C TRP A 4 -57.47 -2.99 27.00
N PHE A 5 -56.17 -3.26 26.67
CA PHE A 5 -55.11 -2.78 25.72
C PHE A 5 -53.82 -3.63 26.00
N ILE A 6 -52.97 -3.95 24.99
CA ILE A 6 -51.47 -4.17 25.01
C ILE A 6 -50.91 -5.45 25.73
N LEU A 7 -49.92 -6.27 25.29
CA LEU A 7 -48.74 -6.16 24.39
C LEU A 7 -48.34 -7.54 23.78
N ALA A 8 -47.75 -7.46 22.58
CA ALA A 8 -47.01 -8.38 21.70
C ALA A 8 -46.53 -9.80 22.12
N ALA A 9 -46.63 -10.73 21.16
CA ALA A 9 -45.47 -11.46 20.62
C ALA A 9 -45.72 -11.91 19.16
N ILE A 10 -44.84 -11.47 18.27
CA ILE A 10 -44.79 -11.76 16.84
C ILE A 10 -44.23 -13.19 16.63
N HIS A 11 -44.91 -14.00 15.82
CA HIS A 11 -44.33 -15.21 15.25
C HIS A 11 -44.86 -15.42 13.82
N THR A 12 -44.13 -14.90 12.84
CA THR A 12 -44.27 -15.27 11.43
C THR A 12 -42.88 -15.36 10.80
N GLN A 13 -42.47 -16.60 10.54
CA GLN A 13 -41.63 -17.09 9.44
C GLN A 13 -40.35 -16.31 9.06
N LEU A 14 -39.19 -16.90 9.40
CA LEU A 14 -37.88 -16.57 8.81
C LEU A 14 -37.53 -17.62 7.74
N THR A 15 -37.85 -17.32 6.47
CA THR A 15 -37.13 -17.86 5.29
C THR A 15 -37.26 -16.84 4.16
N ALA A 16 -36.23 -16.01 3.96
CA ALA A 16 -36.06 -15.19 2.77
C ALA A 16 -34.57 -14.91 2.56
N ASP A 17 -34.11 -15.15 1.33
CA ASP A 17 -32.80 -14.83 0.79
C ASP A 17 -32.44 -13.34 1.00
N GLU A 18 -31.40 -13.05 1.78
CA GLU A 18 -30.80 -11.72 1.87
C GLU A 18 -29.38 -11.72 1.30
N TYR A 19 -29.26 -11.55 -0.02
CA TYR A 19 -27.99 -11.16 -0.65
C TYR A 19 -28.27 -10.04 -1.66
N GLN A 20 -27.79 -8.83 -1.37
CA GLN A 20 -28.28 -7.59 -2.00
C GLN A 20 -27.16 -6.76 -2.65
N SER A 21 -26.80 -7.08 -3.91
CA SER A 21 -26.87 -6.16 -5.07
C SER A 21 -26.25 -6.77 -6.34
N PHE A 22 -27.04 -6.87 -7.41
CA PHE A 22 -26.64 -7.44 -8.71
C PHE A 22 -27.18 -6.57 -9.84
N PHE A 23 -26.42 -6.47 -10.93
CA PHE A 23 -26.88 -5.84 -12.18
C PHE A 23 -26.78 -6.84 -13.32
N ASN A 24 -27.91 -7.14 -13.96
CA ASN A 24 -27.92 -7.83 -15.25
C ASN A 24 -27.61 -6.80 -16.33
N LEU A 25 -26.56 -7.03 -17.09
CA LEU A 25 -26.13 -6.13 -18.17
C LEU A 25 -26.86 -6.45 -19.48
N SER A 26 -27.23 -7.72 -19.69
CA SER A 26 -28.07 -8.17 -20.81
C SER A 26 -28.66 -9.56 -20.55
N ASP A 27 -29.94 -9.71 -20.88
CA ASP A 27 -30.68 -10.98 -20.77
C ASP A 27 -30.72 -11.78 -22.10
N LEU A 28 -30.16 -11.22 -23.19
CA LEU A 28 -30.26 -11.78 -24.56
C LEU A 28 -28.90 -11.99 -25.26
N GLY A 29 -27.80 -11.96 -24.51
CA GLY A 29 -26.45 -12.25 -25.03
C GLY A 29 -26.07 -11.44 -26.28
N GLN A 30 -25.66 -10.17 -26.12
CA GLN A 30 -25.03 -9.40 -27.19
C GLN A 30 -23.63 -8.90 -26.81
N GLN A 31 -22.78 -8.74 -27.83
CA GLN A 31 -21.41 -8.23 -27.68
C GLN A 31 -21.40 -6.76 -27.29
N PHE A 32 -20.59 -6.42 -26.30
CA PHE A 32 -20.31 -5.05 -25.89
C PHE A 32 -18.85 -4.70 -26.20
N SER A 33 -18.62 -3.54 -26.81
CA SER A 33 -17.30 -3.13 -27.29
C SER A 33 -16.79 -1.91 -26.51
N ALA A 34 -15.55 -1.99 -26.03
CA ALA A 34 -14.84 -0.85 -25.44
C ALA A 34 -13.32 -1.03 -25.49
N VAL A 35 -12.63 0.03 -25.07
CA VAL A 35 -11.26 0.41 -25.42
C VAL A 35 -10.27 -0.03 -24.32
N ASN A 36 -9.28 -0.83 -24.73
CA ASN A 36 -8.01 -1.08 -24.03
C ASN A 36 -8.08 -1.61 -22.57
N GLN A 37 -8.45 -2.88 -22.39
CA GLN A 37 -7.90 -3.86 -21.44
C GLN A 37 -8.72 -5.16 -21.56
N GLN A 38 -8.10 -6.34 -21.66
CA GLN A 38 -8.82 -7.61 -21.81
C GLN A 38 -9.22 -8.17 -20.44
N ALA A 39 -10.49 -8.53 -20.26
CA ALA A 39 -10.94 -9.28 -19.08
C ALA A 39 -10.31 -10.68 -19.07
N LEU A 40 -9.78 -11.11 -17.92
CA LEU A 40 -9.14 -12.42 -17.79
C LEU A 40 -10.19 -13.48 -17.44
N LEU A 41 -10.28 -14.56 -18.24
CA LEU A 41 -11.13 -15.71 -17.92
C LEU A 41 -10.51 -16.47 -16.74
N LEU A 42 -11.23 -16.54 -15.62
CA LEU A 42 -10.80 -17.22 -14.41
C LEU A 42 -11.11 -18.72 -14.46
N SER A 43 -12.33 -19.07 -14.85
CA SER A 43 -12.78 -20.47 -14.89
C SER A 43 -14.06 -20.67 -15.69
N ASN A 44 -14.27 -21.90 -16.15
CA ASN A 44 -15.54 -22.39 -16.68
C ASN A 44 -16.08 -23.45 -15.71
N ILE A 45 -17.35 -23.36 -15.36
CA ILE A 45 -18.01 -24.27 -14.43
C ILE A 45 -19.38 -24.70 -14.95
N ASN A 46 -19.81 -25.88 -14.55
CA ASN A 46 -21.19 -26.32 -14.75
C ASN A 46 -22.09 -25.61 -13.72
N ALA A 47 -23.13 -24.93 -14.17
CA ALA A 47 -24.10 -24.29 -13.32
C ALA A 47 -25.52 -24.66 -13.78
N ASN A 48 -26.30 -25.30 -12.92
CA ASN A 48 -27.66 -25.73 -13.29
C ASN A 48 -28.64 -24.54 -13.44
N SER A 49 -28.24 -23.37 -12.94
CA SER A 49 -29.01 -22.13 -13.00
C SER A 49 -28.09 -20.91 -12.92
N ILE A 50 -28.63 -19.76 -13.32
CA ILE A 50 -27.95 -18.48 -13.18
C ILE A 50 -27.65 -18.12 -11.71
N SER A 51 -28.46 -18.54 -10.73
CA SER A 51 -28.14 -18.35 -9.30
C SER A 51 -26.92 -19.15 -8.87
N THR A 52 -26.76 -20.38 -9.36
CA THR A 52 -25.55 -21.18 -9.09
C THR A 52 -24.30 -20.56 -9.71
N CYS A 53 -24.39 -20.06 -10.95
CA CYS A 53 -23.29 -19.35 -11.61
C CYS A 53 -22.90 -18.08 -10.84
N ARG A 54 -23.89 -17.30 -10.39
CA ARG A 54 -23.72 -16.13 -9.52
C ARG A 54 -23.01 -16.47 -8.20
N GLN A 55 -23.47 -17.50 -7.51
CA GLN A 55 -22.87 -17.94 -6.24
C GLN A 55 -21.41 -18.36 -6.42
N ALA A 56 -21.09 -19.03 -7.52
CA ALA A 56 -19.72 -19.42 -7.82
C ALA A 56 -18.80 -18.23 -8.14
N CYS A 57 -19.32 -17.20 -8.82
CA CYS A 57 -18.59 -15.93 -8.97
C CYS A 57 -18.35 -15.28 -7.61
N HIS A 58 -19.37 -15.21 -6.75
CA HIS A 58 -19.23 -14.66 -5.39
C HIS A 58 -18.22 -15.40 -4.51
N ALA A 59 -18.15 -16.73 -4.62
CA ALA A 59 -17.19 -17.54 -3.87
C ALA A 59 -15.74 -17.35 -4.35
N ASN A 60 -15.54 -16.76 -5.53
CA ASN A 60 -14.24 -16.49 -6.10
C ASN A 60 -13.85 -15.02 -5.88
N ILE A 61 -12.86 -14.79 -5.02
CA ILE A 61 -12.41 -13.45 -4.60
C ILE A 61 -11.96 -12.55 -5.76
N TYR A 62 -11.58 -13.13 -6.91
CA TYR A 62 -11.14 -12.43 -8.12
C TYR A 62 -12.28 -12.25 -9.14
N CYS A 63 -13.40 -12.96 -9.00
CA CYS A 63 -14.51 -12.83 -9.93
C CYS A 63 -15.27 -11.55 -9.70
N ARG A 64 -15.61 -10.87 -10.80
CA ARG A 64 -16.36 -9.62 -10.82
C ARG A 64 -17.49 -9.64 -11.85
N ILE A 65 -17.32 -10.42 -12.92
CA ILE A 65 -18.30 -10.61 -14.00
C ILE A 65 -18.52 -12.11 -14.22
N TYR A 66 -19.77 -12.50 -14.47
CA TYR A 66 -20.11 -13.86 -14.89
C TYR A 66 -20.93 -13.85 -16.19
N ASP A 67 -20.74 -14.88 -17.01
CA ASP A 67 -21.57 -15.17 -18.19
C ASP A 67 -22.15 -16.58 -18.05
N TYR A 68 -23.47 -16.68 -18.06
CA TYR A 68 -24.19 -17.93 -17.90
C TYR A 68 -24.95 -18.28 -19.17
N ASP A 69 -24.67 -19.43 -19.77
CA ASP A 69 -25.40 -19.96 -20.91
C ASP A 69 -26.56 -20.87 -20.43
N GLY A 70 -27.79 -20.39 -20.61
CA GLY A 70 -29.00 -21.09 -20.24
C GLY A 70 -29.24 -22.42 -20.97
N LEU A 71 -28.68 -22.60 -22.18
CA LEU A 71 -28.82 -23.81 -23.01
C LEU A 71 -27.83 -24.90 -22.57
N THR A 72 -26.55 -24.56 -22.46
CA THR A 72 -25.49 -25.54 -22.16
C THR A 72 -25.27 -25.76 -20.66
N LYS A 73 -25.92 -24.95 -19.81
CA LYS A 73 -25.70 -24.95 -18.34
C LYS A 73 -24.24 -24.71 -17.98
N GLN A 74 -23.52 -23.97 -18.83
CA GLN A 74 -22.13 -23.57 -18.61
C GLN A 74 -22.08 -22.14 -18.09
N CYS A 75 -21.14 -21.87 -17.19
CA CYS A 75 -20.91 -20.59 -16.58
C CYS A 75 -19.43 -20.23 -16.71
N ARG A 76 -19.15 -19.00 -17.12
CA ARG A 76 -17.80 -18.46 -17.28
C ARG A 76 -17.61 -17.31 -16.32
N LEU A 77 -16.51 -17.33 -15.57
CA LEU A 77 -16.19 -16.34 -14.54
C LEU A 77 -15.00 -15.50 -14.99
N PHE A 78 -15.09 -14.18 -14.84
CA PHE A 78 -14.08 -13.23 -15.31
C PHE A 78 -13.63 -12.26 -14.20
N GLU A 79 -12.37 -11.85 -14.30
CA GLU A 79 -11.77 -10.75 -13.53
C GLU A 79 -11.88 -9.42 -14.31
N GLY A 80 -12.40 -8.35 -13.69
CA GLY A 80 -12.50 -6.99 -14.28
C GLY A 80 -13.69 -6.13 -13.78
N ASP A 81 -13.68 -4.81 -14.01
CA ASP A 81 -14.77 -3.87 -13.65
C ASP A 81 -15.41 -3.21 -14.90
N VAL A 82 -16.68 -2.82 -14.83
CA VAL A 82 -17.44 -2.17 -15.92
C VAL A 82 -16.96 -0.75 -16.25
N SER A 83 -16.13 -0.15 -15.40
CA SER A 83 -15.51 1.15 -15.67
C SER A 83 -14.36 1.08 -16.70
N THR A 84 -13.87 -0.12 -17.03
CA THR A 84 -12.84 -0.39 -18.05
C THR A 84 -13.22 -1.61 -18.89
N MET A 85 -14.21 -1.45 -19.78
CA MET A 85 -14.75 -2.58 -20.55
C MET A 85 -13.75 -3.11 -21.60
N GLY A 86 -13.43 -4.40 -21.51
CA GLY A 86 -12.82 -5.22 -22.57
C GLY A 86 -13.86 -6.07 -23.31
N ILE A 87 -13.45 -6.73 -24.40
CA ILE A 87 -14.32 -7.62 -25.18
C ILE A 87 -14.59 -8.90 -24.37
N ILE A 88 -15.82 -9.07 -23.90
CA ILE A 88 -16.34 -10.39 -23.47
C ILE A 88 -17.24 -10.90 -24.59
N SER A 89 -16.78 -11.88 -25.35
CA SER A 89 -17.64 -12.61 -26.29
C SER A 89 -18.55 -13.52 -25.47
N ALA A 90 -19.81 -13.10 -25.24
CA ALA A 90 -20.86 -13.93 -24.65
C ALA A 90 -20.99 -15.27 -25.39
N SER A 91 -21.56 -16.30 -24.76
CA SER A 91 -21.80 -17.55 -25.47
C SER A 91 -22.74 -17.26 -26.65
N ALA A 92 -22.62 -17.99 -27.76
CA ALA A 92 -23.42 -17.75 -28.97
C ALA A 92 -24.94 -18.07 -28.79
N SER A 93 -25.37 -18.28 -27.55
CA SER A 93 -26.71 -18.70 -27.14
C SER A 93 -27.60 -17.47 -26.91
N PRO A 94 -28.81 -17.41 -27.51
CA PRO A 94 -29.78 -16.34 -27.27
C PRO A 94 -30.37 -16.34 -25.84
N LEU A 95 -30.00 -17.32 -25.00
CA LEU A 95 -30.38 -17.42 -23.59
C LEU A 95 -29.17 -17.20 -22.65
N SER A 96 -28.11 -16.53 -23.13
CA SER A 96 -26.94 -16.17 -22.31
C SER A 96 -27.23 -14.92 -21.49
N THR A 97 -26.95 -14.97 -20.19
CA THR A 97 -27.07 -13.81 -19.29
C THR A 97 -25.70 -13.41 -18.77
N VAL A 98 -25.37 -12.13 -18.92
CA VAL A 98 -24.14 -11.53 -18.38
C VAL A 98 -24.52 -10.59 -17.25
N GLY A 99 -23.88 -10.73 -16.09
CA GLY A 99 -24.14 -9.88 -14.94
C GLY A 99 -22.90 -9.56 -14.12
N GLN A 100 -23.02 -8.49 -13.33
CA GLN A 100 -21.99 -8.00 -12.41
C GLN A 100 -22.47 -8.05 -10.96
N ILE A 101 -21.52 -8.23 -10.06
CA ILE A 101 -21.70 -8.08 -8.62
C ILE A 101 -21.28 -6.65 -8.22
N GLN A 102 -22.20 -5.85 -7.68
CA GLN A 102 -21.89 -4.53 -7.09
C GLN A 102 -22.06 -4.62 -5.57
N LEU A 103 -21.38 -3.78 -4.80
CA LEU A 103 -21.57 -3.67 -3.34
C LEU A 103 -22.36 -2.39 -3.03
N ASN A 104 -23.60 -2.51 -2.54
CA ASN A 104 -24.50 -1.37 -2.32
C ASN A 104 -24.21 -0.60 -1.01
N LYS A 105 -23.86 0.68 -1.15
CA LYS A 105 -23.63 1.68 -0.08
C LYS A 105 -24.79 1.86 0.92
N GLY A 106 -26.04 1.60 0.52
CA GLY A 106 -27.25 1.93 1.29
C GLY A 106 -27.61 0.98 2.44
N LEU A 107 -27.12 -0.26 2.44
CA LEU A 107 -27.43 -1.26 3.48
C LEU A 107 -26.40 -1.29 4.62
N PHE A 108 -25.24 -0.66 4.42
CA PHE A 108 -24.19 -0.58 5.45
C PHE A 108 -24.59 0.26 6.68
N ALA A 109 -25.64 1.07 6.59
CA ALA A 109 -26.08 1.95 7.68
C ALA A 109 -27.21 1.35 8.55
N SER A 110 -27.84 0.24 8.16
CA SER A 110 -29.10 -0.22 8.81
C SER A 110 -29.08 -1.62 9.40
N SER A 111 -28.01 -2.40 9.24
CA SER A 111 -27.88 -3.72 9.88
C SER A 111 -26.62 -3.76 10.74
N GLY A 112 -26.77 -3.55 12.05
CA GLY A 112 -25.68 -3.54 13.03
C GLY A 112 -24.97 -4.90 13.22
N LEU A 113 -24.35 -5.43 12.16
CA LEU A 113 -23.61 -6.67 12.14
C LEU A 113 -22.09 -6.42 12.15
N SER A 114 -21.35 -7.42 12.67
CA SER A 114 -19.95 -7.33 13.08
C SER A 114 -18.99 -7.09 11.91
N CYS A 115 -17.93 -6.30 12.15
CA CYS A 115 -16.83 -5.97 11.26
C CYS A 115 -15.94 -7.14 10.76
N SER A 116 -16.40 -8.39 10.85
CA SER A 116 -15.67 -9.59 10.40
C SER A 116 -15.26 -9.52 8.92
N PHE A 117 -16.04 -8.81 8.09
CA PHE A 117 -15.80 -8.66 6.65
C PHE A 117 -14.58 -7.76 6.29
N CYS A 118 -14.34 -6.66 7.00
CA CYS A 118 -13.19 -5.77 6.76
C CYS A 118 -12.01 -6.01 7.70
N ALA A 119 -12.12 -6.94 8.67
CA ALA A 119 -11.06 -7.25 9.64
C ALA A 119 -9.72 -7.68 9.02
N ASN A 120 -9.73 -8.15 7.76
CA ASN A 120 -8.54 -8.58 7.02
C ASN A 120 -8.21 -7.69 5.80
N SER A 121 -8.94 -6.57 5.60
CA SER A 121 -8.69 -5.66 4.48
C SER A 121 -7.59 -4.65 4.82
N ARG A 122 -6.61 -4.48 3.93
CA ARG A 122 -5.58 -3.42 4.02
C ARG A 122 -6.14 -2.02 3.68
N TYR A 123 -7.36 -1.94 3.13
CA TYR A 123 -7.94 -0.74 2.51
C TYR A 123 -9.20 -0.21 3.22
N LEU A 124 -9.84 -1.04 4.05
CA LEU A 124 -11.04 -0.70 4.80
C LEU A 124 -10.73 -0.73 6.30
N THR A 125 -11.31 0.21 7.04
CA THR A 125 -11.26 0.23 8.50
C THR A 125 -12.66 0.08 9.09
N CYS A 126 -12.76 -0.60 10.23
CA CYS A 126 -14.01 -0.74 10.97
C CYS A 126 -14.21 0.50 11.85
N VAL A 127 -15.24 1.29 11.57
CA VAL A 127 -15.63 2.44 12.39
C VAL A 127 -17.12 2.30 12.71
N ASN A 128 -17.46 2.25 14.00
CA ASN A 128 -18.85 2.15 14.48
C ASN A 128 -19.65 1.01 13.82
N SER A 129 -19.07 -0.19 13.74
CA SER A 129 -19.68 -1.38 13.10
C SER A 129 -19.94 -1.24 11.60
N THR A 130 -19.30 -0.27 10.94
CA THR A 130 -19.37 -0.06 9.49
C THR A 130 -17.97 -0.09 8.88
N CYS A 131 -17.81 -0.75 7.74
CA CYS A 131 -16.54 -0.74 7.01
C CYS A 131 -16.43 0.54 6.18
N GLN A 132 -15.37 1.33 6.41
CA GLN A 132 -15.17 2.65 5.79
C GLN A 132 -13.82 2.71 5.05
N CYS A 133 -13.77 3.51 3.98
CA CYS A 133 -12.53 3.85 3.28
C CYS A 133 -11.67 4.82 4.12
N LEU A 134 -10.34 4.68 4.08
CA LEU A 134 -9.41 5.43 4.91
C LEU A 134 -9.19 6.88 4.42
N GLY A 135 -9.31 7.87 5.31
CA GLY A 135 -8.92 9.26 5.02
C GLY A 135 -9.89 10.03 4.11
N ARG A 136 -9.36 10.92 3.24
CA ARG A 136 -10.12 11.68 2.22
C ARG A 136 -10.39 10.81 0.98
N THR A 137 -10.88 9.60 1.18
CA THR A 137 -11.25 8.67 0.11
C THR A 137 -12.75 8.44 0.13
N TYR A 138 -13.36 8.12 -1.01
CA TYR A 138 -14.76 7.76 -1.11
C TYR A 138 -14.91 6.38 -1.76
N PHE A 139 -15.97 5.66 -1.40
CA PHE A 139 -16.28 4.36 -1.99
C PHE A 139 -17.12 4.60 -3.25
N ASP A 140 -16.60 4.19 -4.41
CA ASP A 140 -17.25 4.39 -5.71
C ASP A 140 -18.21 3.25 -6.11
N GLY A 141 -18.27 2.20 -5.29
CA GLY A 141 -19.07 0.99 -5.54
C GLY A 141 -18.25 -0.25 -5.87
N SER A 142 -16.94 -0.13 -6.12
CA SER A 142 -16.03 -1.28 -6.32
C SER A 142 -14.73 -1.20 -5.49
N MET A 143 -14.18 -0.01 -5.22
CA MET A 143 -13.02 0.17 -4.35
C MET A 143 -13.00 1.53 -3.61
N CYS A 144 -12.01 1.71 -2.73
CA CYS A 144 -11.77 2.99 -2.06
C CYS A 144 -10.89 3.89 -2.94
N CYS A 145 -11.47 4.98 -3.44
CA CYS A 145 -10.82 5.92 -4.36
C CYS A 145 -10.48 7.23 -3.66
N SER A 146 -9.36 7.86 -4.00
CA SER A 146 -9.03 9.19 -3.46
C SER A 146 -10.03 10.25 -3.90
N GLN A 147 -10.43 11.15 -2.99
CA GLN A 147 -11.07 12.39 -3.42
C GLN A 147 -10.07 13.16 -4.28
N LYS A 148 -10.40 13.36 -5.55
CA LYS A 148 -9.70 14.35 -6.39
C LYS A 148 -9.87 15.73 -5.75
N LEU A 149 -8.77 16.36 -5.31
CA LEU A 149 -8.62 17.81 -5.24
C LEU A 149 -7.74 18.18 -6.46
N LEU A 150 -7.96 19.16 -7.34
CA LEU A 150 -8.84 20.34 -7.50
C LEU A 150 -8.86 20.64 -9.02
N GLY A 151 -9.91 21.27 -9.60
CA GLY A 151 -9.77 21.74 -10.99
C GLY A 151 -10.93 22.39 -11.77
N THR A 152 -12.20 22.38 -11.35
CA THR A 152 -13.27 23.05 -12.12
C THR A 152 -14.25 23.82 -11.23
N GLN A 153 -14.50 25.09 -11.56
CA GLN A 153 -15.51 25.93 -10.92
C GLN A 153 -16.92 25.45 -11.26
N CYS A 154 -17.81 25.46 -10.26
CA CYS A 154 -19.25 25.29 -10.48
C CYS A 154 -19.83 26.60 -11.04
N ILE A 155 -20.66 26.51 -12.08
CA ILE A 155 -21.22 27.65 -12.81
C ILE A 155 -22.66 27.99 -12.39
N SER A 156 -23.32 27.18 -11.55
CA SER A 156 -24.64 27.49 -10.98
C SER A 156 -24.90 26.86 -9.61
N GLU A 157 -25.87 27.39 -8.86
CA GLU A 157 -26.30 26.86 -7.56
C GLU A 157 -26.93 25.46 -7.68
N THR A 158 -27.55 25.15 -8.82
CA THR A 158 -28.12 23.84 -9.12
C THR A 158 -27.04 22.78 -9.34
N ASP A 159 -25.91 23.17 -9.96
CA ASP A 159 -24.75 22.29 -10.15
C ASP A 159 -24.03 21.96 -8.83
N CYS A 160 -24.10 22.85 -7.84
CA CYS A 160 -23.57 22.61 -6.49
C CYS A 160 -24.47 21.73 -5.62
N ARG A 161 -25.78 21.67 -5.91
CA ARG A 161 -26.75 20.90 -5.10
C ARG A 161 -27.01 19.48 -5.63
N ASN A 162 -26.89 19.27 -6.94
CA ASN A 162 -27.01 17.95 -7.55
C ASN A 162 -25.63 17.29 -7.63
N ASP A 163 -25.39 16.35 -6.72
CA ASP A 163 -24.12 15.67 -6.45
C ASP A 163 -23.62 14.80 -7.63
N LEU A 164 -23.18 15.45 -8.72
CA LEU A 164 -22.61 14.84 -9.92
C LEU A 164 -21.06 14.77 -9.88
N ASN A 165 -20.47 14.52 -8.71
CA ASN A 165 -19.01 14.36 -8.52
C ASN A 165 -18.14 15.61 -8.82
N LEU A 166 -18.59 16.80 -8.42
CA LEU A 166 -17.73 18.00 -8.35
C LEU A 166 -17.76 18.60 -6.93
N THR A 167 -16.59 18.76 -6.32
CA THR A 167 -16.37 19.22 -4.93
C THR A 167 -16.65 20.71 -4.72
N CYS A 168 -17.46 21.06 -3.70
CA CYS A 168 -17.50 22.40 -3.11
C CYS A 168 -16.32 22.63 -2.14
N LEU A 169 -15.66 23.79 -2.23
CA LEU A 169 -14.71 24.30 -1.22
C LEU A 169 -15.43 24.63 0.12
N PRO A 170 -14.72 24.67 1.27
CA PRO A 170 -15.31 25.04 2.54
C PRO A 170 -15.82 26.50 2.52
N ARG A 171 -17.01 26.69 3.11
CA ARG A 171 -17.90 27.88 3.17
C ARG A 171 -17.30 29.26 3.57
N LYS A 172 -15.97 29.43 3.67
CA LYS A 172 -15.33 30.64 4.21
C LYS A 172 -14.56 31.52 3.21
N GLN A 173 -14.68 31.28 1.90
CA GLN A 173 -14.00 32.10 0.87
C GLN A 173 -14.93 32.54 -0.29
N CYS A 174 -16.15 32.96 0.02
CA CYS A 174 -16.95 33.76 -0.92
C CYS A 174 -17.05 35.19 -0.37
N GLY A 175 -16.79 36.19 -1.23
CA GLY A 175 -16.85 37.62 -0.91
C GLY A 175 -18.23 38.11 -0.49
N ARG A 176 -18.29 39.33 0.06
CA ARG A 176 -19.50 39.96 0.65
C ARG A 176 -20.68 40.04 -0.33
N GLU A 177 -21.89 39.86 0.21
CA GLU A 177 -23.17 40.12 -0.44
C GLU A 177 -23.33 41.59 -0.83
N TYR A 178 -23.87 41.86 -2.03
CA TYR A 178 -24.51 43.11 -2.37
C TYR A 178 -25.87 42.82 -3.01
N SER A 179 -26.88 43.59 -2.60
CA SER A 179 -28.26 43.49 -3.10
C SER A 179 -28.59 44.70 -3.98
N GLU A 180 -28.72 44.48 -5.28
CA GLU A 180 -29.46 45.39 -6.17
C GLU A 180 -30.55 44.59 -6.90
N GLY A 181 -31.81 44.87 -6.56
CA GLY A 181 -32.97 44.21 -7.18
C GLY A 181 -33.14 42.72 -6.83
N ASN A 182 -34.18 42.12 -7.40
CA ASN A 182 -34.72 40.79 -7.06
C ASN A 182 -33.83 39.58 -7.49
N SER A 183 -32.52 39.78 -7.64
CA SER A 183 -31.58 38.71 -7.99
C SER A 183 -30.26 38.85 -7.21
N THR A 184 -29.92 37.83 -6.43
CA THR A 184 -28.62 37.69 -5.76
C THR A 184 -27.56 37.21 -6.76
N GLN A 185 -26.50 38.00 -6.98
CA GLN A 185 -25.34 37.60 -7.79
C GLN A 185 -24.06 37.60 -6.94
N PHE A 186 -23.19 36.61 -7.18
CA PHE A 186 -21.87 36.47 -6.56
C PHE A 186 -20.79 36.85 -7.58
N ASP A 187 -19.94 37.81 -7.26
CA ASP A 187 -18.80 38.22 -8.10
C ASP A 187 -17.52 37.49 -7.68
N CYS A 188 -16.91 36.77 -8.62
CA CYS A 188 -15.67 36.00 -8.47
C CYS A 188 -14.56 36.50 -9.41
N THR A 189 -14.46 37.81 -9.67
CA THR A 189 -13.52 38.36 -10.65
C THR A 189 -12.49 39.35 -10.08
N MET A 190 -11.69 38.97 -9.09
CA MET A 190 -10.46 39.71 -8.69
C MET A 190 -9.41 38.70 -8.20
N SER A 191 -8.17 38.58 -8.67
CA SER A 191 -7.34 39.41 -9.54
C SER A 191 -6.30 38.55 -10.26
N PHE A 192 -5.94 39.01 -11.46
CA PHE A 192 -4.78 38.62 -12.26
C PHE A 192 -3.48 38.60 -11.45
N LEU A 193 -2.76 37.48 -11.48
CA LEU A 193 -1.28 37.32 -11.44
C LEU A 193 -0.93 35.81 -11.31
N PHE A 194 -1.31 34.98 -12.28
CA PHE A 194 -0.84 33.58 -12.34
C PHE A 194 -0.60 33.16 -13.80
N SER A 195 0.47 33.70 -14.38
CA SER A 195 0.99 33.28 -15.68
C SER A 195 2.50 33.07 -15.57
N LEU A 196 2.89 32.00 -14.86
CA LEU A 196 4.16 31.25 -14.92
C LEU A 196 4.26 30.33 -13.69
N TYR A 197 3.57 29.18 -13.69
CA TYR A 197 3.83 28.09 -12.73
C TYR A 197 3.72 26.74 -13.45
N VAL A 198 4.59 26.55 -14.43
CA VAL A 198 5.12 25.22 -14.76
C VAL A 198 6.59 25.29 -14.35
N LEU A 199 7.06 24.32 -13.56
CA LEU A 199 8.35 24.22 -12.86
C LEU A 199 8.42 24.87 -11.46
N ALA A 200 7.99 24.10 -10.47
CA ALA A 200 8.73 23.80 -9.24
C ALA A 200 7.78 23.07 -8.29
N ILE A 201 7.93 21.75 -8.15
CA ILE A 201 7.44 21.10 -6.92
C ILE A 201 8.29 21.72 -5.82
N SER A 202 7.67 22.63 -5.07
CA SER A 202 8.26 23.34 -3.95
C SER A 202 8.87 22.32 -2.98
N LEU A 203 10.16 22.50 -2.70
CA LEU A 203 10.97 21.77 -1.73
C LEU A 203 10.28 21.77 -0.36
N GLN A 204 9.62 20.68 0.00
CA GLN A 204 9.14 20.55 1.36
C GLN A 204 10.33 20.20 2.27
N SER A 205 10.54 21.02 3.29
CA SER A 205 11.57 20.76 4.28
C SER A 205 11.20 19.55 5.12
N GLY A 206 12.11 18.57 5.18
CA GLY A 206 11.96 17.43 6.06
C GLY A 206 11.93 17.88 7.52
N ILE A 207 11.04 17.28 8.30
CA ILE A 207 10.98 17.49 9.76
C ILE A 207 11.56 16.24 10.42
N THR A 208 12.50 16.45 11.35
CA THR A 208 13.00 15.36 12.21
C THR A 208 11.86 14.87 13.11
N VAL A 209 11.50 13.60 13.00
CA VAL A 209 10.44 12.95 13.80
C VAL A 209 10.98 11.93 14.80
N ALA A 210 12.26 11.56 14.70
CA ALA A 210 12.97 10.76 15.69
C ALA A 210 14.48 10.98 15.59
N GLY A 211 15.19 10.77 16.70
CA GLY A 211 16.58 11.18 16.87
C GLY A 211 16.68 12.61 17.41
N SER A 212 17.89 13.00 17.82
CA SER A 212 18.11 14.37 18.30
C SER A 212 17.84 15.35 17.15
N SER A 213 17.34 16.56 17.44
CA SER A 213 16.94 17.53 16.42
C SER A 213 18.07 17.88 15.43
N ASN A 214 19.33 17.71 15.85
CA ASN A 214 20.54 17.94 15.06
C ASN A 214 21.22 16.65 14.55
N GLY A 215 20.64 15.47 14.79
CA GLY A 215 21.20 14.22 14.29
C GLY A 215 22.46 13.72 15.00
N SER A 216 22.74 14.23 16.20
CA SER A 216 23.79 13.70 17.05
C SER A 216 23.47 12.28 17.48
N SER A 217 24.46 11.39 17.35
CA SER A 217 24.32 10.01 17.78
C SER A 217 24.21 9.89 19.30
N GLY A 218 23.54 8.85 19.77
CA GLY A 218 23.44 8.56 21.19
C GLY A 218 22.57 7.33 21.47
N SER A 219 22.54 6.91 22.73
CA SER A 219 21.81 5.72 23.21
C SER A 219 20.64 6.06 24.14
N THR A 220 20.39 7.34 24.39
CA THR A 220 19.19 7.80 25.11
C THR A 220 17.91 7.55 24.29
N ASN A 221 16.75 7.65 24.92
CA ASN A 221 15.47 7.40 24.23
C ASN A 221 15.08 8.47 23.20
N ASN A 222 15.80 9.60 23.13
CA ASN A 222 15.64 10.65 22.14
C ASN A 222 16.79 10.73 21.13
N ALA A 223 17.73 9.78 21.17
CA ALA A 223 18.86 9.71 20.26
C ALA A 223 18.89 8.34 19.56
N LEU A 224 19.46 8.34 18.36
CA LEU A 224 19.64 7.14 17.56
C LEU A 224 21.13 7.00 17.23
N LEU A 225 21.56 5.82 16.82
CA LEU A 225 22.89 5.55 16.29
C LEU A 225 22.73 4.65 15.06
N SER A 226 23.00 5.21 13.88
CA SER A 226 22.84 4.54 12.59
C SER A 226 21.45 3.90 12.41
N PRO A 227 20.34 4.66 12.51
CA PRO A 227 19.01 4.11 12.32
C PRO A 227 18.83 3.65 10.87
N PHE A 228 18.50 2.37 10.67
CA PHE A 228 18.46 1.76 9.34
C PHE A 228 17.03 1.63 8.79
N GLY A 229 16.26 0.65 9.24
CA GLY A 229 14.90 0.39 8.81
C GLY A 229 13.84 1.17 9.56
N ILE A 230 12.74 1.43 8.85
CA ILE A 230 11.53 2.06 9.34
C ILE A 230 10.35 1.16 9.04
N ALA A 231 9.41 1.01 9.97
CA ALA A 231 8.09 0.47 9.71
C ALA A 231 7.00 1.38 10.29
N ILE A 232 5.88 1.48 9.58
CA ILE A 232 4.72 2.29 10.00
C ILE A 232 3.61 1.35 10.46
N GLY A 233 3.19 1.52 11.72
CA GLY A 233 2.11 0.75 12.34
C GLY A 233 0.70 1.12 11.85
N ASN A 234 -0.32 0.50 12.44
CA ASN A 234 -1.73 0.77 12.08
C ASN A 234 -2.23 2.17 12.44
N ASP A 235 -1.60 2.81 13.43
CA ASP A 235 -1.92 4.11 14.00
C ASP A 235 -0.90 5.20 13.59
N ASP A 236 -0.22 5.00 12.46
CA ASP A 236 0.94 5.80 12.02
C ASP A 236 2.08 5.89 13.06
N THR A 237 2.12 4.98 14.03
CA THR A 237 3.27 4.80 14.91
C THR A 237 4.50 4.48 14.07
N LEU A 238 5.59 5.17 14.37
CA LEU A 238 6.89 4.96 13.74
C LEU A 238 7.70 3.92 14.53
N TRP A 239 8.11 2.84 13.87
CA TRP A 239 9.01 1.84 14.42
C TRP A 239 10.36 1.94 13.71
N ILE A 240 11.44 1.97 14.47
CA ILE A 240 12.77 2.33 13.99
C ILE A 240 13.75 1.28 14.48
N SER A 241 14.54 0.72 13.58
CA SER A 241 15.68 -0.09 13.97
C SER A 241 16.83 0.86 14.28
N ASP A 242 17.15 0.99 15.57
CA ASP A 242 18.28 1.78 16.03
C ASP A 242 19.52 0.88 15.99
N ALA A 243 20.02 0.64 14.77
CA ALA A 243 20.87 -0.50 14.44
C ALA A 243 22.18 -0.50 15.23
N GLY A 244 22.83 0.66 15.35
CA GLY A 244 24.07 0.81 16.10
C GLY A 244 23.89 0.62 17.61
N ASN A 245 22.68 0.87 18.13
CA ASN A 245 22.34 0.59 19.52
C ASN A 245 21.72 -0.81 19.71
N SER A 246 21.68 -1.69 18.70
CA SER A 246 21.18 -3.07 18.84
C SER A 246 19.78 -3.18 19.47
N ARG A 247 18.89 -2.26 19.09
CA ARG A 247 17.52 -2.18 19.62
C ARG A 247 16.55 -1.72 18.54
N VAL A 248 15.27 -1.94 18.79
CA VAL A 248 14.18 -1.37 18.00
C VAL A 248 13.35 -0.47 18.89
N MET A 249 13.04 0.71 18.37
CA MET A 249 12.32 1.76 19.07
C MET A 249 10.97 2.02 18.44
N ARG A 250 9.98 2.32 19.26
CA ARG A 250 8.65 2.80 18.86
C ARG A 250 8.51 4.26 19.26
N VAL A 251 8.15 5.10 18.31
CA VAL A 251 7.94 6.55 18.48
C VAL A 251 6.50 6.90 18.07
N SER A 252 5.80 7.62 18.95
CA SER A 252 4.40 8.02 18.75
C SER A 252 4.22 9.54 18.72
N GLY A 253 3.24 10.01 17.94
CA GLY A 253 2.58 11.30 18.16
C GLY A 253 3.45 12.56 18.21
N GLY A 254 4.49 12.67 17.38
CA GLY A 254 5.35 13.87 17.33
C GLY A 254 6.33 14.00 18.48
N SER A 255 6.45 12.99 19.35
CA SER A 255 7.52 12.90 20.34
C SER A 255 8.84 12.54 19.66
N LEU A 256 9.94 13.20 20.02
CA LEU A 256 11.29 12.74 19.67
C LEU A 256 11.78 11.59 20.57
N ASN A 257 11.12 11.36 21.70
CA ASN A 257 11.39 10.24 22.59
C ASN A 257 10.67 8.98 22.10
N GLY A 258 11.42 7.89 21.95
CA GLY A 258 10.89 6.57 21.70
C GLY A 258 10.90 5.66 22.92
N THR A 259 10.25 4.51 22.76
CA THR A 259 10.20 3.41 23.72
C THR A 259 10.89 2.20 23.12
N ILE A 260 11.74 1.51 23.89
CA ILE A 260 12.39 0.29 23.42
C ILE A 260 11.34 -0.83 23.46
N ILE A 261 11.19 -1.53 22.34
CA ILE A 261 10.18 -2.58 22.17
C ILE A 261 10.77 -3.96 21.84
N ALA A 262 12.04 -4.00 21.42
CA ALA A 262 12.79 -5.21 21.15
C ALA A 262 14.31 -4.91 21.21
N GLY A 263 15.10 -5.90 21.60
CA GLY A 263 16.52 -5.72 21.90
C GLY A 263 16.76 -5.07 23.25
N THR A 264 17.90 -5.37 23.88
CA THR A 264 18.29 -4.82 25.19
C THR A 264 19.20 -3.59 25.11
N GLY A 265 19.56 -3.15 23.90
CA GLY A 265 20.61 -2.15 23.72
C GLY A 265 22.03 -2.75 23.68
N ILE A 266 22.16 -4.05 23.88
CA ILE A 266 23.44 -4.77 23.94
C ILE A 266 23.46 -5.81 22.82
N ALA A 267 24.48 -5.73 21.97
CA ALA A 267 24.67 -6.66 20.87
C ALA A 267 24.79 -8.11 21.38
N GLY A 268 24.04 -9.03 20.78
CA GLY A 268 24.10 -10.45 21.12
C GLY A 268 23.12 -11.29 20.32
N SER A 269 23.09 -12.60 20.60
CA SER A 269 22.28 -13.58 19.88
C SER A 269 21.22 -14.27 20.75
N GLY A 270 21.09 -13.86 22.02
CA GLY A 270 20.01 -14.32 22.89
C GLY A 270 18.61 -13.97 22.36
N SER A 271 17.57 -14.57 22.92
CA SER A 271 16.17 -14.32 22.55
C SER A 271 15.68 -12.91 22.87
N THR A 272 16.41 -12.16 23.71
CA THR A 272 16.16 -10.76 24.04
C THR A 272 17.12 -9.80 23.33
N GLN A 273 18.15 -10.32 22.66
CA GLN A 273 19.24 -9.53 22.08
C GLN A 273 19.13 -9.48 20.55
N LEU A 274 19.65 -8.40 19.99
CA LEU A 274 19.80 -8.17 18.56
C LEU A 274 21.25 -7.80 18.28
N ASN A 275 21.70 -7.91 17.03
CA ASN A 275 23.02 -7.48 16.59
C ASN A 275 22.90 -6.80 15.22
N PHE A 276 22.91 -5.47 15.25
CA PHE A 276 22.69 -4.60 14.09
C PHE A 276 21.37 -4.89 13.35
N PRO A 277 20.21 -4.72 14.03
CA PRO A 277 18.91 -4.89 13.39
C PRO A 277 18.76 -3.89 12.24
N SER A 278 18.38 -4.35 11.05
CA SER A 278 18.27 -3.51 9.84
C SER A 278 16.83 -3.26 9.40
N HIS A 279 16.21 -4.13 8.60
CA HIS A 279 14.82 -3.96 8.19
C HIS A 279 13.83 -4.43 9.25
N LEU A 280 12.66 -3.80 9.26
CA LEU A 280 11.55 -4.11 10.13
C LEU A 280 10.28 -4.28 9.30
N PHE A 281 9.39 -5.17 9.76
CA PHE A 281 8.00 -5.21 9.33
C PHE A 281 7.10 -5.31 10.55
N VAL A 282 6.01 -4.55 10.58
CA VAL A 282 5.02 -4.59 11.66
C VAL A 282 3.69 -5.05 11.06
N ASP A 283 3.12 -6.10 11.64
CA ASP A 283 1.84 -6.64 11.18
C ASP A 283 0.64 -5.95 11.85
N ASN A 284 -0.57 -6.29 11.42
CA ASN A 284 -1.79 -5.68 11.95
C ASN A 284 -2.05 -5.99 13.45
N ALA A 285 -1.38 -6.99 14.02
CA ALA A 285 -1.45 -7.32 15.44
C ALA A 285 -0.33 -6.63 16.25
N SER A 286 0.44 -5.73 15.61
CA SER A 286 1.62 -5.07 16.15
C SER A 286 2.74 -6.04 16.54
N ASN A 287 2.80 -7.22 15.91
CA ASN A 287 3.97 -8.07 15.98
C ASN A 287 5.04 -7.55 15.02
N ILE A 288 6.30 -7.75 15.36
CA ILE A 288 7.42 -7.10 14.69
C ILE A 288 8.39 -8.16 14.22
N TYR A 289 8.63 -8.15 12.93
CA TYR A 289 9.65 -8.97 12.28
C TYR A 289 10.89 -8.09 12.08
N ILE A 290 12.05 -8.61 12.44
CA ILE A 290 13.30 -7.88 12.52
C ILE A 290 14.38 -8.68 11.79
N SER A 291 15.02 -8.07 10.78
CA SER A 291 16.28 -8.58 10.23
C SER A 291 17.40 -8.37 11.24
N ASP A 292 17.81 -9.44 11.93
CA ASP A 292 18.92 -9.42 12.88
C ASP A 292 20.23 -9.69 12.13
N THR A 293 20.66 -8.65 11.40
CA THR A 293 21.56 -8.73 10.24
C THR A 293 22.84 -9.50 10.50
N LEU A 294 23.58 -9.16 11.56
CA LEU A 294 24.88 -9.76 11.83
C LEU A 294 24.77 -11.16 12.45
N ASN A 295 23.63 -11.46 13.06
CA ASN A 295 23.32 -12.81 13.50
C ASN A 295 22.85 -13.72 12.35
N GLY A 296 22.36 -13.15 11.24
CA GLY A 296 21.91 -13.92 10.06
C GLY A 296 20.61 -14.66 10.31
N ARG A 297 19.64 -13.98 10.93
CA ARG A 297 18.32 -14.53 11.28
C ARG A 297 17.24 -13.46 11.17
N VAL A 298 15.99 -13.88 10.96
CA VAL A 298 14.83 -13.00 11.14
C VAL A 298 14.16 -13.35 12.46
N MET A 299 13.99 -12.36 13.32
CA MET A 299 13.34 -12.52 14.62
C MET A 299 11.92 -11.97 14.60
N LEU A 300 10.99 -12.66 15.24
CA LEU A 300 9.63 -12.19 15.50
C LEU A 300 9.45 -11.90 16.99
N TRP A 301 9.07 -10.66 17.30
CA TRP A 301 8.54 -10.27 18.60
C TRP A 301 7.02 -10.16 18.51
N LEU A 302 6.33 -10.92 19.35
CA LEU A 302 4.88 -10.74 19.52
C LEU A 302 4.60 -9.47 20.33
N ASN A 303 3.49 -8.81 20.04
CA ASN A 303 3.11 -7.59 20.75
C ASN A 303 3.05 -7.84 22.28
N GLY A 304 3.77 -7.02 23.05
CA GLY A 304 3.89 -7.14 24.51
C GLY A 304 4.87 -8.20 25.02
N SER A 305 5.53 -8.96 24.13
CA SER A 305 6.55 -9.95 24.54
C SER A 305 7.88 -9.28 24.90
N SER A 306 8.56 -9.79 25.93
CA SER A 306 9.91 -9.36 26.31
C SER A 306 11.02 -9.99 25.47
N SER A 307 10.72 -11.05 24.72
CA SER A 307 11.67 -11.80 23.89
C SER A 307 11.06 -12.21 22.56
N GLY A 308 11.91 -12.43 21.57
CA GLY A 308 11.55 -12.91 20.26
C GLY A 308 12.05 -14.32 19.98
N PHE A 309 11.62 -14.87 18.86
CA PHE A 309 12.06 -16.16 18.36
C PHE A 309 12.35 -16.08 16.85
N SER A 310 13.24 -16.95 16.37
CA SER A 310 13.60 -17.02 14.95
C SER A 310 12.44 -17.57 14.12
N VAL A 311 12.13 -16.95 13.00
CA VAL A 311 11.08 -17.40 12.06
C VAL A 311 11.62 -18.01 10.76
N THR A 312 12.94 -18.08 10.60
CA THR A 312 13.60 -18.59 9.39
C THR A 312 14.32 -19.92 9.65
N GLY A 313 13.68 -20.81 10.41
CA GLY A 313 14.21 -22.13 10.77
C GLY A 313 15.34 -22.10 11.81
N THR A 314 15.89 -23.29 12.10
CA THR A 314 17.03 -23.51 13.03
C THR A 314 18.39 -23.33 12.36
N THR A 315 18.44 -23.36 11.03
CA THR A 315 19.64 -23.08 10.26
C THR A 315 19.80 -21.58 10.11
N ARG A 316 20.97 -21.07 10.52
CA ARG A 316 21.36 -19.68 10.24
C ARG A 316 21.21 -19.42 8.74
N ILE A 317 20.60 -18.30 8.37
CA ILE A 317 20.55 -17.90 6.97
C ILE A 317 21.99 -17.67 6.52
N ALA A 318 22.40 -18.32 5.43
CA ALA A 318 23.73 -18.11 4.88
C ALA A 318 23.81 -16.66 4.35
N GLY A 319 24.82 -15.90 4.78
CA GLY A 319 25.01 -14.50 4.38
C GLY A 319 24.29 -13.47 5.26
N ARG A 320 24.60 -12.18 5.05
CA ARG A 320 23.91 -11.08 5.73
C ARG A 320 22.45 -10.98 5.27
N THR A 321 21.56 -10.89 6.24
CA THR A 321 20.12 -10.72 6.03
C THR A 321 19.76 -9.26 6.23
N ILE A 322 19.52 -8.54 5.15
CA ILE A 322 19.27 -7.09 5.22
C ILE A 322 17.78 -6.83 4.98
N GLY A 323 17.30 -7.06 3.76
CA GLY A 323 15.91 -6.82 3.39
C GLY A 323 14.93 -7.82 3.96
N LEU A 324 13.76 -7.31 4.36
CA LEU A 324 12.66 -8.08 4.93
C LEU A 324 11.33 -7.55 4.41
N ALA A 325 10.46 -8.46 3.98
CA ALA A 325 9.04 -8.18 3.76
C ALA A 325 8.20 -9.38 4.24
N VAL A 326 6.97 -9.14 4.66
CA VAL A 326 6.07 -10.21 5.13
C VAL A 326 4.72 -10.02 4.46
N ASP A 327 4.16 -11.12 3.96
CA ASP A 327 2.85 -11.13 3.31
C ASP A 327 1.69 -11.33 4.29
N SER A 328 0.46 -11.18 3.79
CA SER A 328 -0.77 -11.37 4.58
C SER A 328 -0.94 -12.79 5.15
N GLN A 329 -0.27 -13.78 4.55
CA GLN A 329 -0.24 -15.17 5.01
C GLN A 329 0.91 -15.45 5.99
N LYS A 330 1.64 -14.41 6.41
CA LYS A 330 2.81 -14.47 7.31
C LYS A 330 4.01 -15.19 6.70
N ASN A 331 4.08 -15.31 5.38
CA ASN A 331 5.30 -15.75 4.73
C ASN A 331 6.33 -14.61 4.77
N VAL A 332 7.57 -14.97 5.10
CA VAL A 332 8.69 -14.04 5.27
C VAL A 332 9.59 -14.07 4.04
N TYR A 333 9.81 -12.92 3.43
CA TYR A 333 10.72 -12.72 2.30
C TYR A 333 11.99 -12.05 2.81
N VAL A 334 13.14 -12.66 2.52
CA VAL A 334 14.44 -12.22 3.03
C VAL A 334 15.41 -12.00 1.88
N ALA A 335 16.04 -10.82 1.83
CA ALA A 335 17.16 -10.59 0.94
C ALA A 335 18.42 -11.16 1.59
N GLU A 336 18.95 -12.23 1.00
CA GLU A 336 20.22 -12.82 1.38
C GLU A 336 21.33 -12.11 0.60
N THR A 337 21.78 -10.97 1.12
CA THR A 337 22.60 -10.01 0.39
C THR A 337 23.87 -10.66 -0.15
N ASP A 338 24.61 -11.40 0.68
CA ASP A 338 25.87 -12.01 0.25
C ASP A 338 25.66 -13.27 -0.62
N ASN A 339 24.43 -13.80 -0.67
CA ASN A 339 24.06 -14.91 -1.55
C ASN A 339 23.35 -14.45 -2.83
N HIS A 340 23.24 -13.13 -3.10
CA HIS A 340 22.70 -12.65 -4.38
C HIS A 340 21.27 -13.14 -4.71
N ARG A 341 20.41 -13.31 -3.70
CA ARG A 341 19.06 -13.85 -3.89
C ARG A 341 18.06 -13.35 -2.84
N VAL A 342 16.79 -13.60 -3.11
CA VAL A 342 15.69 -13.43 -2.15
C VAL A 342 15.03 -14.80 -1.90
N THR A 343 14.83 -15.15 -0.63
CA THR A 343 14.16 -16.38 -0.23
C THR A 343 12.82 -16.10 0.46
N LYS A 344 11.82 -16.95 0.21
CA LYS A 344 10.52 -16.98 0.85
C LYS A 344 10.46 -18.12 1.86
N TRP A 345 10.00 -17.83 3.06
CA TRP A 345 9.85 -18.76 4.17
C TRP A 345 8.39 -18.78 4.60
N THR A 346 7.71 -19.92 4.46
CA THR A 346 6.37 -20.08 5.02
C THR A 346 6.45 -20.25 6.53
N PRO A 347 5.36 -19.99 7.28
CA PRO A 347 5.33 -20.27 8.72
C PRO A 347 5.81 -21.70 9.02
N ASN A 348 6.75 -21.83 9.95
CA ASN A 348 7.39 -23.09 10.35
C ASN A 348 8.27 -23.77 9.29
N ALA A 349 8.58 -23.09 8.17
CA ALA A 349 9.53 -23.61 7.20
C ALA A 349 10.92 -23.80 7.81
N THR A 350 11.54 -24.94 7.50
CA THR A 350 12.94 -25.21 7.84
C THR A 350 13.91 -24.76 6.73
N ILE A 351 13.39 -24.56 5.51
CA ILE A 351 14.16 -24.16 4.33
C ILE A 351 13.39 -23.07 3.57
N GLY A 352 14.10 -22.01 3.17
CA GLY A 352 13.55 -20.96 2.30
C GLY A 352 13.60 -21.35 0.82
N ILE A 353 12.59 -20.94 0.07
CA ILE A 353 12.50 -21.14 -1.39
C ILE A 353 12.99 -19.87 -2.08
N VAL A 354 13.89 -20.00 -3.06
CA VAL A 354 14.35 -18.85 -3.84
C VAL A 354 13.21 -18.32 -4.72
N VAL A 355 12.95 -17.01 -4.60
CA VAL A 355 11.87 -16.32 -5.34
C VAL A 355 12.38 -15.17 -6.21
N ALA A 356 13.63 -14.75 -6.06
CA ALA A 356 14.32 -13.83 -6.96
C ALA A 356 15.84 -14.03 -6.87
N GLY A 357 16.55 -13.81 -7.98
CA GLY A 357 17.98 -14.11 -8.07
C GLY A 357 18.27 -15.60 -8.28
N THR A 358 19.51 -15.92 -8.65
CA THR A 358 19.96 -17.29 -8.98
C THR A 358 21.02 -17.82 -8.02
N SER A 359 21.25 -17.14 -6.90
CA SER A 359 22.35 -17.40 -5.96
C SER A 359 23.75 -17.12 -6.52
N THR A 360 23.84 -16.48 -7.69
CA THR A 360 25.07 -16.02 -8.31
C THR A 360 24.94 -14.53 -8.67
N VAL A 361 26.06 -13.82 -8.65
CA VAL A 361 26.10 -12.42 -9.09
C VAL A 361 25.94 -12.34 -10.61
N GLY A 362 25.22 -11.33 -11.09
CA GLY A 362 25.04 -11.05 -12.51
C GLY A 362 24.20 -9.80 -12.74
N THR A 363 24.13 -9.36 -14.00
CA THR A 363 23.49 -8.08 -14.39
C THR A 363 22.22 -8.26 -15.22
N ASP A 364 21.94 -9.47 -15.72
CA ASP A 364 20.71 -9.76 -16.44
C ASP A 364 19.48 -9.73 -15.51
N ASN A 365 18.28 -9.95 -16.05
CA ASN A 365 17.04 -9.84 -15.27
C ASN A 365 16.78 -11.01 -14.30
N GLN A 366 17.53 -12.11 -14.40
CA GLN A 366 17.41 -13.26 -13.50
C GLN A 366 18.38 -13.16 -12.32
N HIS A 367 19.50 -12.46 -12.50
CA HIS A 367 20.51 -12.28 -11.49
C HIS A 367 20.32 -11.01 -10.65
N LEU A 368 20.80 -11.08 -9.41
CA LEU A 368 20.88 -9.94 -8.50
C LEU A 368 22.34 -9.75 -8.06
N ALA A 369 22.71 -8.54 -7.69
CA ALA A 369 24.00 -8.20 -7.12
C ALA A 369 23.78 -7.54 -5.76
N TYR A 370 24.03 -8.29 -4.69
CA TYR A 370 23.88 -7.83 -3.31
C TYR A 370 22.49 -7.23 -3.03
N PRO A 371 21.37 -7.97 -3.13
CA PRO A 371 20.05 -7.38 -2.90
C PRO A 371 19.92 -6.82 -1.46
N PHE A 372 19.33 -5.63 -1.33
CA PHE A 372 19.08 -4.95 -0.06
C PHE A 372 17.57 -4.92 0.25
N GLY A 373 16.92 -3.75 0.19
CA GLY A 373 15.54 -3.57 0.59
C GLY A 373 14.55 -4.28 -0.33
N LEU A 374 13.47 -4.76 0.29
CA LEU A 374 12.36 -5.43 -0.37
C LEU A 374 11.08 -4.64 -0.15
N TYR A 375 10.21 -4.59 -1.15
CA TYR A 375 8.84 -4.12 -1.01
C TYR A 375 7.86 -5.10 -1.64
N LEU A 376 6.80 -5.41 -0.90
CA LEU A 376 5.80 -6.38 -1.32
C LEU A 376 4.49 -5.69 -1.70
N ASP A 377 4.13 -5.78 -2.97
CA ASP A 377 2.84 -5.37 -3.48
C ASP A 377 1.95 -6.59 -3.72
N GLU A 378 1.26 -7.02 -2.67
CA GLU A 378 0.34 -8.16 -2.73
C GLU A 378 -0.88 -7.91 -3.62
N LEU A 379 -1.27 -6.65 -3.82
CA LEU A 379 -2.44 -6.31 -4.64
C LEU A 379 -2.18 -6.66 -6.11
N HIS A 380 -0.98 -6.34 -6.60
CA HIS A 380 -0.58 -6.61 -7.98
C HIS A 380 0.34 -7.83 -8.12
N SER A 381 0.53 -8.59 -7.04
CA SER A 381 1.40 -9.78 -6.99
C SER A 381 2.86 -9.52 -7.36
N TYR A 382 3.44 -8.39 -6.91
CA TYR A 382 4.82 -8.01 -7.19
C TYR A 382 5.74 -7.96 -5.97
N LEU A 383 6.98 -8.40 -6.17
CA LEU A 383 8.11 -8.18 -5.29
C LEU A 383 9.06 -7.17 -5.92
N TYR A 384 9.33 -6.07 -5.25
CA TYR A 384 10.34 -5.10 -5.65
C TYR A 384 11.60 -5.32 -4.83
N VAL A 385 12.75 -5.31 -5.50
CA VAL A 385 14.07 -5.58 -4.92
C VAL A 385 15.00 -4.44 -5.27
N ALA A 386 15.60 -3.82 -4.27
CA ALA A 386 16.75 -2.95 -4.45
C ALA A 386 17.97 -3.80 -4.81
N ASP A 387 18.28 -3.87 -6.10
CA ASP A 387 19.41 -4.61 -6.65
C ASP A 387 20.67 -3.72 -6.55
N TYR A 388 21.10 -3.55 -5.29
CA TYR A 388 22.09 -2.58 -4.84
C TYR A 388 23.32 -2.51 -5.74
N GLY A 389 23.97 -3.65 -5.98
CA GLY A 389 25.22 -3.73 -6.74
C GLY A 389 25.05 -3.42 -8.22
N ASN A 390 23.84 -3.58 -8.75
CA ASN A 390 23.49 -3.27 -10.14
C ASN A 390 22.87 -1.88 -10.30
N ASN A 391 22.74 -1.09 -9.22
CA ASN A 391 22.23 0.28 -9.26
C ASN A 391 20.84 0.40 -9.91
N ARG A 392 19.93 -0.52 -9.56
CA ARG A 392 18.59 -0.57 -10.12
C ARG A 392 17.57 -1.12 -9.12
N ILE A 393 16.30 -0.91 -9.41
CA ILE A 393 15.19 -1.61 -8.76
C ILE A 393 14.63 -2.65 -9.74
N GLN A 394 14.62 -3.91 -9.31
CA GLN A 394 14.01 -5.02 -10.05
C GLN A 394 12.62 -5.33 -9.49
N ARG A 395 11.67 -5.64 -10.36
CA ARG A 395 10.34 -6.14 -10.01
C ARG A 395 10.18 -7.58 -10.48
N PHE A 396 9.74 -8.48 -9.59
CA PHE A 396 9.48 -9.89 -9.85
C PHE A 396 8.01 -10.22 -9.55
N MET A 397 7.49 -11.27 -10.20
CA MET A 397 6.17 -11.82 -9.88
C MET A 397 6.26 -12.72 -8.64
N LEU A 398 5.38 -12.51 -7.66
CA LEU A 398 5.36 -13.28 -6.40
C LEU A 398 5.07 -14.78 -6.56
N GLY A 399 4.55 -15.19 -7.72
CA GLY A 399 4.17 -16.56 -8.06
C GLY A 399 5.22 -17.41 -8.78
N GLY A 400 6.49 -16.98 -8.86
CA GLY A 400 7.59 -17.88 -9.22
C GLY A 400 8.34 -17.61 -10.54
N SER A 401 8.22 -16.41 -11.12
CA SER A 401 9.18 -16.01 -12.17
C SER A 401 10.46 -15.49 -11.54
N LEU A 402 11.58 -16.17 -11.78
CA LEU A 402 12.91 -15.66 -11.46
C LEU A 402 13.38 -14.57 -12.43
N ASN A 403 12.64 -14.32 -13.52
CA ASN A 403 12.93 -13.25 -14.45
C ASN A 403 12.24 -11.96 -13.99
N GLY A 404 13.03 -10.95 -13.64
CA GLY A 404 12.56 -9.65 -13.19
C GLY A 404 12.43 -8.62 -14.32
N THR A 405 12.03 -7.42 -13.95
CA THR A 405 11.99 -6.26 -14.86
C THR A 405 12.58 -5.06 -14.14
N THR A 406 13.49 -4.33 -14.78
CA THR A 406 14.00 -3.07 -14.24
C THR A 406 12.90 -2.02 -14.30
N VAL A 407 12.55 -1.45 -13.14
CA VAL A 407 11.46 -0.46 -13.00
C VAL A 407 11.94 0.92 -12.53
N ALA A 408 13.18 1.02 -12.05
CA ALA A 408 13.86 2.28 -11.76
C ALA A 408 15.38 2.08 -11.86
N GLY A 409 16.10 3.12 -12.28
CA GLY A 409 17.55 3.02 -12.51
C GLY A 409 17.91 2.17 -13.72
N GLY A 410 19.03 1.44 -13.64
CA GLY A 410 19.48 0.53 -14.70
C GLY A 410 20.22 1.17 -15.88
N SER A 411 20.37 2.51 -15.88
CA SER A 411 21.20 3.23 -16.87
C SER A 411 22.67 3.39 -16.43
N GLY A 412 23.18 2.41 -15.68
CA GLY A 412 24.47 2.48 -15.01
C GLY A 412 24.45 3.30 -13.71
N GLN A 413 25.59 3.27 -13.02
CA GLN A 413 25.80 4.03 -11.78
C GLN A 413 25.94 5.53 -12.08
N GLY A 414 25.27 6.38 -11.30
CA GLY A 414 25.43 7.82 -11.40
C GLY A 414 24.30 8.60 -10.75
N SER A 415 24.29 9.92 -10.94
CA SER A 415 23.33 10.86 -10.33
C SER A 415 22.33 11.47 -11.32
N ASN A 416 22.38 11.09 -12.60
CA ASN A 416 21.40 11.53 -13.58
C ASN A 416 19.99 10.97 -13.27
N ASP A 417 18.95 11.53 -13.89
CA ASP A 417 17.55 11.19 -13.57
C ASP A 417 17.17 9.72 -13.87
N SER A 418 17.89 9.03 -14.76
CA SER A 418 17.68 7.60 -15.04
C SER A 418 18.68 6.69 -14.31
N GLN A 419 19.55 7.26 -13.47
CA GLN A 419 20.62 6.56 -12.77
C GLN A 419 20.38 6.54 -11.26
N LEU A 420 20.94 5.52 -10.62
CA LEU A 420 21.01 5.36 -9.18
C LEU A 420 22.47 5.09 -8.79
N TYR A 421 22.79 5.25 -7.52
CA TYR A 421 24.05 4.86 -6.94
C TYR A 421 23.81 4.15 -5.61
N PHE A 422 23.99 2.82 -5.64
CA PHE A 422 23.86 1.92 -4.49
C PHE A 422 22.54 2.12 -3.72
N PRO A 423 21.38 1.93 -4.39
CA PRO A 423 20.08 2.10 -3.76
C PRO A 423 19.87 1.04 -2.68
N GLN A 424 19.55 1.45 -1.46
CA GLN A 424 19.37 0.51 -0.35
C GLN A 424 17.91 0.12 -0.11
N ALA A 425 16.95 0.98 -0.45
CA ALA A 425 15.55 0.72 -0.17
C ALA A 425 14.61 1.19 -1.28
N VAL A 426 13.48 0.51 -1.37
CA VAL A 426 12.38 0.80 -2.27
C VAL A 426 11.06 0.76 -1.49
N CYS A 427 10.15 1.67 -1.79
CA CYS A 427 8.76 1.64 -1.35
C CYS A 427 7.88 2.02 -2.54
N VAL A 428 6.69 1.43 -2.66
CA VAL A 428 5.78 1.70 -3.78
C VAL A 428 4.44 2.20 -3.25
N SER A 429 3.95 3.31 -3.80
CA SER A 429 2.62 3.83 -3.52
C SER A 429 1.55 2.85 -4.01
N LYS A 430 0.69 2.40 -3.09
CA LYS A 430 -0.48 1.56 -3.36
C LYS A 430 -1.54 2.31 -4.16
N ASN A 431 -1.61 3.63 -4.02
CA ASN A 431 -2.60 4.47 -4.71
C ASN A 431 -2.21 4.79 -6.16
N THR A 432 -0.92 4.95 -6.44
CA THR A 432 -0.44 5.47 -7.73
C THR A 432 0.52 4.55 -8.47
N GLY A 433 1.06 3.53 -7.79
CA GLY A 433 2.15 2.70 -8.31
C GLY A 433 3.50 3.43 -8.41
N ALA A 434 3.62 4.65 -7.89
CA ALA A 434 4.87 5.39 -7.89
C ALA A 434 5.91 4.72 -6.99
N ILE A 435 7.15 4.64 -7.47
CA ILE A 435 8.27 3.96 -6.83
C ILE A 435 9.17 5.02 -6.18
N TYR A 436 9.40 4.90 -4.89
CA TYR A 436 10.26 5.76 -4.09
C TYR A 436 11.52 4.98 -3.73
N VAL A 437 12.68 5.53 -4.08
CA VAL A 437 13.97 4.86 -3.92
C VAL A 437 14.88 5.71 -3.05
N ALA A 438 15.47 5.08 -2.03
CA ALA A 438 16.58 5.66 -1.31
C ALA A 438 17.86 5.49 -2.14
N ASP A 439 18.24 6.53 -2.87
CA ASP A 439 19.42 6.59 -3.72
C ASP A 439 20.63 6.98 -2.87
N THR A 440 21.06 6.02 -2.06
CA THR A 440 21.81 6.25 -0.82
C THR A 440 23.12 7.00 -1.02
N TYR A 441 23.93 6.63 -2.02
CA TYR A 441 25.24 7.27 -2.23
C TYR A 441 25.14 8.60 -2.98
N ASN A 442 24.00 8.88 -3.61
CA ASN A 442 23.67 10.21 -4.12
C ASN A 442 22.98 11.08 -3.06
N ASN A 443 22.81 10.60 -1.82
CA ASN A 443 22.23 11.34 -0.70
C ASN A 443 20.84 11.91 -0.99
N ARG A 444 20.01 11.18 -1.76
CA ARG A 444 18.69 11.68 -2.18
C ARG A 444 17.61 10.59 -2.15
N ILE A 445 16.35 11.03 -2.10
CA ILE A 445 15.20 10.19 -2.43
C ILE A 445 14.71 10.56 -3.81
N VAL A 446 14.52 9.55 -4.66
CA VAL A 446 14.04 9.75 -6.03
C VAL A 446 12.74 8.97 -6.23
N ARG A 447 11.77 9.62 -6.88
CA ARG A 447 10.48 9.04 -7.23
C ARG A 447 10.39 8.79 -8.72
N TRP A 448 10.00 7.58 -9.11
CA TRP A 448 9.56 7.24 -10.45
C TRP A 448 8.05 7.08 -10.46
N SER A 449 7.37 7.75 -11.39
CA SER A 449 5.98 7.39 -11.71
C SER A 449 5.94 5.99 -12.32
N SER A 450 4.81 5.29 -12.21
CA SER A 450 4.66 3.97 -12.83
C SER A 450 4.97 4.03 -14.34
N GLY A 451 5.90 3.18 -14.80
CA GLY A 451 6.36 3.14 -16.20
C GLY A 451 7.32 4.25 -16.63
N ALA A 452 7.73 5.15 -15.72
CA ALA A 452 8.67 6.22 -16.07
C ALA A 452 10.10 5.69 -16.30
N THR A 453 10.81 6.30 -17.25
CA THR A 453 12.23 6.00 -17.53
C THR A 453 13.19 6.91 -16.76
N LYS A 454 12.69 8.00 -16.17
CA LYS A 454 13.44 8.98 -15.39
C LYS A 454 12.72 9.25 -14.07
N GLY A 455 13.51 9.43 -13.03
CA GLY A 455 13.06 9.76 -11.69
C GLY A 455 13.11 11.25 -11.44
N VAL A 456 12.34 11.69 -10.44
CA VAL A 456 12.33 13.06 -9.94
C VAL A 456 12.88 13.03 -8.52
N THR A 457 13.91 13.84 -8.25
CA THR A 457 14.45 13.98 -6.90
C THR A 457 13.41 14.66 -6.01
N LEU A 458 13.00 14.00 -4.93
CA LEU A 458 12.03 14.52 -3.96
C LEU A 458 12.70 15.19 -2.77
N ALA A 459 13.83 14.65 -2.32
CA ALA A 459 14.55 15.13 -1.13
C ALA A 459 16.06 14.89 -1.27
N GLY A 460 16.88 15.70 -0.58
CA GLY A 460 18.34 15.53 -0.52
C GLY A 460 19.18 16.41 -1.45
N VAL A 461 18.64 17.51 -1.99
CA VAL A 461 19.40 18.44 -2.86
C VAL A 461 20.36 19.32 -2.05
N PRO A 462 21.60 19.58 -2.52
CA PRO A 462 22.50 20.57 -1.92
C PRO A 462 21.87 21.97 -1.90
N GLY A 463 21.71 22.59 -0.72
CA GLY A 463 21.30 24.00 -0.66
C GLY A 463 20.58 24.50 0.59
N THR A 464 20.05 23.66 1.48
CA THR A 464 19.53 24.12 2.80
C THR A 464 19.82 23.09 3.89
N SER A 465 20.37 23.54 5.04
CA SER A 465 20.96 22.65 6.05
C SER A 465 19.97 21.77 6.83
N ALA A 466 18.66 21.96 6.67
CA ALA A 466 17.64 21.11 7.27
C ALA A 466 17.23 19.92 6.37
N THR A 467 17.41 20.01 5.05
CA THR A 467 16.91 19.04 4.05
C THR A 467 17.98 18.14 3.44
N LEU A 468 19.24 18.32 3.84
CA LEU A 468 20.35 17.47 3.41
C LEU A 468 20.22 16.10 4.06
N LEU A 469 19.85 15.12 3.25
CA LEU A 469 20.01 13.71 3.60
C LEU A 469 21.49 13.35 3.49
N SER A 470 21.93 12.38 4.29
CA SER A 470 23.25 11.81 4.25
C SER A 470 23.14 10.30 4.43
N GLY A 471 23.35 9.58 3.33
CA GLY A 471 23.15 8.14 3.26
C GLY A 471 21.74 7.71 3.65
N PRO A 472 20.66 8.12 2.95
CA PRO A 472 19.33 7.60 3.26
C PRO A 472 19.29 6.07 3.12
N GLY A 473 19.02 5.36 4.21
CA GLY A 473 19.09 3.88 4.27
C GLY A 473 17.76 3.19 3.98
N HIS A 474 16.66 3.84 4.33
CA HIS A 474 15.32 3.30 4.18
C HIS A 474 14.31 4.40 3.88
N VAL A 475 13.25 4.04 3.15
CA VAL A 475 12.13 4.91 2.83
C VAL A 475 10.81 4.17 3.07
N ALA A 476 9.85 4.82 3.73
CA ALA A 476 8.53 4.25 4.01
C ALA A 476 7.42 5.30 3.82
N LEU A 477 6.28 4.90 3.28
CA LEU A 477 5.10 5.74 3.17
C LEU A 477 4.21 5.56 4.41
N SER A 478 3.64 6.65 4.89
CA SER A 478 2.48 6.63 5.81
C SER A 478 1.31 5.83 5.20
N ARG A 479 0.38 5.37 6.04
CA ARG A 479 -0.72 4.51 5.58
C ARG A 479 -1.62 5.17 4.53
N ASN A 480 -1.88 6.47 4.69
CA ASN A 480 -2.64 7.29 3.75
C ASN A 480 -1.77 7.91 2.65
N GLU A 481 -0.46 7.62 2.64
CA GLU A 481 0.53 8.13 1.68
C GLU A 481 0.64 9.66 1.64
N THR A 482 0.29 10.36 2.72
CA THR A 482 0.48 11.82 2.83
C THR A 482 1.88 12.20 3.28
N TYR A 483 2.58 11.27 3.91
CA TYR A 483 3.95 11.44 4.38
C TYR A 483 4.89 10.35 3.89
N LEU A 484 6.11 10.76 3.62
CA LEU A 484 7.28 9.95 3.33
C LEU A 484 8.26 10.02 4.51
N TYR A 485 8.61 8.89 5.09
CA TYR A 485 9.61 8.78 6.15
C TYR A 485 10.92 8.26 5.56
N VAL A 486 12.02 8.85 5.99
CA VAL A 486 13.37 8.55 5.51
C VAL A 486 14.31 8.34 6.69
N ALA A 487 15.01 7.20 6.71
CA ALA A 487 16.07 6.95 7.66
C ALA A 487 17.35 7.61 7.16
N ASP A 488 17.72 8.73 7.77
CA ASP A 488 18.87 9.54 7.41
C ASP A 488 20.09 9.04 8.21
N LEU A 489 20.65 7.91 7.76
CA LEU A 489 21.58 7.06 8.54
C LEU A 489 22.73 7.85 9.16
N ASN A 490 23.46 8.60 8.34
CA ASN A 490 24.69 9.27 8.78
C ASN A 490 24.39 10.50 9.65
N ASN A 491 23.17 11.02 9.56
CA ASN A 491 22.66 12.08 10.43
C ASN A 491 21.87 11.52 11.62
N ASN A 492 21.91 10.20 11.90
CA ASN A 492 21.27 9.56 13.06
C ASN A 492 19.84 10.04 13.38
N ARG A 493 19.02 10.24 12.36
CA ARG A 493 17.66 10.79 12.50
C ARG A 493 16.69 10.17 11.52
N ILE A 494 15.41 10.26 11.83
CA ILE A 494 14.33 9.96 10.88
C ILE A 494 13.70 11.27 10.43
N GLN A 495 13.68 11.51 9.13
CA GLN A 495 13.03 12.66 8.53
C GLN A 495 11.67 12.29 7.96
N ARG A 496 10.69 13.19 8.10
CA ARG A 496 9.38 13.09 7.48
C ARG A 496 9.18 14.23 6.51
N PHE A 497 8.79 13.90 5.28
CA PHE A 497 8.40 14.83 4.23
C PHE A 497 6.92 14.65 3.96
N GLU A 498 6.19 15.73 3.72
CA GLU A 498 4.82 15.65 3.23
C GLU A 498 4.84 15.46 1.71
N LEU A 499 3.84 14.73 1.21
CA LEU A 499 3.66 14.44 -0.20
C LEU A 499 2.46 15.27 -0.66
N ILE A 500 2.73 16.24 -1.52
CA ILE A 500 1.74 17.18 -2.08
C ILE A 500 1.08 16.58 -3.32
#